data_AF-A0A551ZEJ1-F1
#
_entry.id   AF-A0A551ZEJ1-F1
#
_cell.length_a   1.000
_cell.length_b   1.000
_cell.length_c   1.000
_cell.angle_alpha   90.00
_cell.angle_beta   90.00
_cell.angle_gamma   90.00
#
_symmetry.space_group_name_H-M   'P 1'
#
loop_
_entity.id
_entity.type
_entity.pdbx_description
1 polymer ?
#
loop_
_entity_poly.entity_id
_entity_poly.type
_entity_poly.pdbx_seq_one_letter_code
_entity_poly.pdbx_strand_id
1 'polypeptide(L)'
;MNQAPFLPVNHPQPKFLRWLGSLWKFSRPHTIIGTSFSVLSLYLIALGNISDFFSHWPVLLLTWVACIAGNVYIVGLNQLEDIDIDKINKPQLPLAKGEFSPLTGGLIVGFTGILAIILAFIGGFWLLITVGISLLIGTAYSLPPVRLKRFPLWAAFCIFTVRGVIVNLGLFRHYNTVINQNQSIYPSVWVLTAFVLVFTFAIAIFKDVPDLEGDRIYQITTFTLLLGPEKILTISLLTISLCYAGMIAVGLLGITGINSPLAIVAHLLLLLLLWWRSRGVNLEDKSEISRFYQFIWKLFFLEYLIFPLACLI
;
A
#
# COMPACT_ATOMS: atom_id res chain seq x y z
N MET A 1 31.29 -41.15 -20.88
CA MET A 1 31.61 -40.36 -19.66
C MET A 1 30.34 -39.65 -19.24
N ASN A 2 29.66 -40.18 -18.22
CA ASN A 2 28.44 -39.59 -17.66
C ASN A 2 28.82 -38.42 -16.76
N GLN A 3 28.51 -37.18 -17.16
CA GLN A 3 28.58 -36.05 -16.25
C GLN A 3 27.36 -36.09 -15.33
N ALA A 4 27.60 -36.27 -14.03
CA ALA A 4 26.58 -36.13 -13.00
C ALA A 4 26.04 -34.68 -13.00
N PRO A 5 24.72 -34.47 -12.84
CA PRO A 5 24.15 -33.14 -12.75
C PRO A 5 24.65 -32.44 -11.48
N PHE A 6 25.18 -31.21 -11.65
CA PHE A 6 25.49 -30.31 -10.54
C PHE A 6 24.23 -30.04 -9.73
N LEU A 7 24.07 -30.74 -8.60
CA LEU A 7 23.09 -30.34 -7.59
C LEU A 7 23.56 -29.01 -6.99
N PRO A 8 22.74 -27.95 -7.01
CA PRO A 8 23.11 -26.71 -6.33
C PRO A 8 23.29 -27.00 -4.84
N VAL A 9 24.51 -26.80 -4.35
CA VAL A 9 24.83 -26.86 -2.92
C VAL A 9 24.12 -25.67 -2.27
N ASN A 10 22.95 -25.92 -1.69
CA ASN A 10 22.25 -24.94 -0.86
C ASN A 10 23.04 -24.76 0.43
N HIS A 11 23.93 -23.76 0.46
CA HIS A 11 24.55 -23.32 1.70
C HIS A 11 23.43 -22.82 2.65
N PRO A 12 23.31 -23.38 3.87
CA PRO A 12 22.29 -22.93 4.81
C PRO A 12 22.54 -21.47 5.15
N GLN A 13 21.57 -20.59 4.83
CA GLN A 13 21.68 -19.18 5.15
C GLN A 13 21.84 -18.97 6.66
N PRO A 14 22.68 -18.01 7.10
CA PRO A 14 22.79 -17.60 8.49
C PRO A 14 21.42 -17.38 9.13
N LYS A 15 21.24 -17.83 10.38
CA LYS A 15 19.95 -17.71 11.11
C LYS A 15 19.41 -16.28 11.10
N PHE A 16 20.29 -15.28 11.21
CA PHE A 16 19.93 -13.87 11.16
C PHE A 16 19.38 -13.43 9.79
N LEU A 17 20.01 -13.83 8.68
CA LEU A 17 19.53 -13.50 7.33
C LEU A 17 18.17 -14.14 7.04
N ARG A 18 17.96 -15.38 7.52
CA ARG A 18 16.65 -16.03 7.45
C ARG A 18 15.59 -15.26 8.23
N TRP A 19 15.91 -14.81 9.44
CA TRP A 19 15.01 -14.02 10.27
C TRP A 19 14.64 -12.69 9.60
N LEU A 20 15.60 -11.99 9.00
CA LEU A 20 15.33 -10.77 8.22
C LEU A 20 14.44 -11.05 7.00
N GLY A 21 14.67 -12.16 6.30
CA GLY A 21 13.81 -12.61 5.20
C GLY A 21 12.37 -12.86 5.64
N SER A 22 12.18 -13.48 6.82
CA SER A 22 10.87 -13.66 7.43
C SER A 22 10.25 -12.31 7.85
N LEU A 23 11.02 -11.39 8.45
CA LEU A 23 10.53 -10.06 8.80
C LEU A 23 10.09 -9.25 7.57
N TRP A 24 10.83 -9.35 6.46
CA TRP A 24 10.46 -8.71 5.19
C TRP A 24 9.12 -9.22 4.67
N LYS A 25 8.89 -10.54 4.70
CA LYS A 25 7.61 -11.15 4.32
C LYS A 25 6.49 -10.75 5.29
N PHE A 26 6.77 -10.76 6.60
CA PHE A 26 5.85 -10.34 7.65
C PHE A 26 5.38 -8.90 7.43
N SER A 27 6.27 -8.03 6.98
CA SER A 27 5.99 -6.62 6.72
C SER A 27 5.16 -6.36 5.46
N ARG A 28 4.87 -7.38 4.65
CA ARG A 28 4.23 -7.29 3.32
C ARG A 28 4.98 -6.31 2.38
N PRO A 29 5.97 -6.79 1.60
CA PRO A 29 6.88 -5.95 0.81
C PRO A 29 6.21 -4.87 -0.05
N HIS A 30 5.10 -5.21 -0.72
CA HIS A 30 4.38 -4.28 -1.58
C HIS A 30 3.75 -3.12 -0.79
N THR A 31 3.28 -3.35 0.45
CA THR A 31 2.73 -2.26 1.28
C THR A 31 3.84 -1.35 1.79
N ILE A 32 5.01 -1.89 2.14
CA ILE A 32 6.20 -1.14 2.56
C ILE A 32 6.68 -0.22 1.44
N ILE A 33 6.83 -0.76 0.23
CA ILE A 33 7.22 0.02 -0.96
C ILE A 33 6.20 1.14 -1.23
N GLY A 34 4.91 0.81 -1.20
CA GLY A 34 3.86 1.81 -1.40
C GLY A 34 3.85 2.91 -0.35
N THR A 35 4.11 2.58 0.92
CA THR A 35 4.24 3.58 2.00
C THR A 35 5.49 4.45 1.83
N SER A 36 6.62 3.86 1.45
CA SER A 36 7.85 4.62 1.18
C SER A 36 7.65 5.63 0.05
N PHE A 37 7.01 5.21 -1.05
CA PHE A 37 6.72 6.12 -2.16
C PHE A 37 5.70 7.19 -1.79
N SER A 38 4.66 6.89 -1.02
CA SER A 38 3.71 7.93 -0.58
C SER A 38 4.37 8.97 0.32
N VAL A 39 5.22 8.52 1.27
CA VAL A 39 5.96 9.41 2.18
C VAL A 39 6.89 10.32 1.37
N LEU A 40 7.68 9.74 0.46
CA LEU A 40 8.59 10.50 -0.40
C LEU A 40 7.85 11.47 -1.33
N SER A 41 6.77 11.02 -1.97
CA SER A 41 5.99 11.84 -2.90
C SER A 41 5.43 13.09 -2.21
N LEU A 42 4.85 12.94 -1.02
CA LEU A 42 4.22 14.06 -0.30
C LEU A 42 5.29 15.01 0.27
N TYR A 43 6.46 14.48 0.64
CA TYR A 43 7.62 15.29 0.98
C TYR A 43 8.09 16.15 -0.21
N LEU A 44 8.22 15.54 -1.39
CA LEU A 44 8.64 16.24 -2.60
C LEU A 44 7.65 17.34 -3.03
N ILE A 45 6.34 17.06 -2.96
CA ILE A 45 5.32 18.07 -3.28
C ILE A 45 5.34 19.21 -2.25
N ALA A 46 5.59 18.91 -0.97
CA ALA A 46 5.70 19.93 0.07
C ALA A 46 6.97 20.78 -0.08
N LEU A 47 8.10 20.18 -0.48
CA LEU A 47 9.33 20.93 -0.78
C LEU A 47 9.15 21.89 -1.96
N GLY A 48 8.41 21.48 -3.00
CA GLY A 48 8.17 22.28 -4.20
C GLY A 48 9.40 22.50 -5.11
N ASN A 49 10.61 22.14 -4.65
CA ASN A 49 11.83 22.17 -5.44
C ASN A 49 12.76 20.99 -5.07
N ILE A 50 13.24 20.26 -6.09
CA ILE A 50 14.14 19.12 -5.91
C ILE A 50 15.54 19.50 -5.43
N SER A 51 16.00 20.74 -5.69
CA SER A 51 17.33 21.20 -5.24
C SER A 51 17.47 21.15 -3.71
N ASP A 52 16.36 21.31 -3.02
CA ASP A 52 16.32 21.42 -1.57
C ASP A 52 16.02 20.07 -0.91
N PHE A 53 16.14 18.96 -1.65
CA PHE A 53 15.79 17.62 -1.18
C PHE A 53 16.41 17.28 0.19
N PHE A 54 17.68 17.61 0.39
CA PHE A 54 18.40 17.30 1.63
C PHE A 54 18.21 18.35 2.75
N SER A 55 17.50 19.45 2.51
CA SER A 55 17.31 20.51 3.53
C SER A 55 16.53 20.03 4.75
N HIS A 56 15.58 19.11 4.56
CA HIS A 56 14.70 18.59 5.61
C HIS A 56 14.74 17.05 5.75
N TRP A 57 15.88 16.42 5.40
CA TRP A 57 16.05 14.97 5.45
C TRP A 57 15.76 14.33 6.84
N PRO A 58 16.02 14.98 8.01
CA PRO A 58 15.68 14.36 9.29
C PRO A 58 14.16 14.23 9.49
N VAL A 59 13.39 15.18 8.97
CA VAL A 59 11.92 15.13 8.98
C VAL A 59 11.45 13.97 8.11
N LEU A 60 11.97 13.86 6.88
CA LEU A 60 11.67 12.74 5.99
C LEU A 60 11.99 11.39 6.65
N LEU A 61 13.17 11.23 7.25
CA LEU A 61 13.58 9.98 7.90
C LEU A 61 12.67 9.63 9.08
N LEU A 62 12.38 10.60 9.95
CA LEU A 62 11.50 10.39 11.11
C LEU A 62 10.09 9.97 10.67
N THR A 63 9.50 10.69 9.71
CA THR A 63 8.18 10.36 9.15
C THR A 63 8.19 8.97 8.51
N TRP A 64 9.24 8.65 7.73
CA TRP A 64 9.37 7.36 7.07
C TRP A 64 9.43 6.21 8.08
N VAL A 65 10.26 6.29 9.11
CA VAL A 65 10.36 5.25 10.14
C VAL A 65 9.03 5.12 10.91
N ALA A 66 8.36 6.22 11.24
CA ALA A 66 7.05 6.20 11.89
C ALA A 66 5.99 5.48 11.02
N CYS A 67 5.93 5.79 9.73
CA CYS A 67 4.98 5.19 8.80
C CYS A 67 5.30 3.71 8.50
N ILE A 68 6.57 3.33 8.39
CA ILE A 68 6.97 1.93 8.23
C ILE A 68 6.62 1.12 9.47
N ALA A 69 6.92 1.62 10.66
CA ALA A 69 6.54 0.98 11.92
C ALA A 69 5.01 0.80 12.01
N GLY A 70 4.25 1.84 11.65
CA GLY A 70 2.78 1.76 11.60
C GLY A 70 2.26 0.76 10.56
N ASN A 71 2.89 0.66 9.40
CA ASN A 71 2.53 -0.35 8.39
C ASN A 71 2.76 -1.76 8.92
N VAL A 72 3.93 -2.03 9.51
CA VAL A 72 4.25 -3.33 10.12
C VAL A 72 3.27 -3.70 11.23
N TYR A 73 2.89 -2.74 12.08
CA TYR A 73 1.83 -2.94 13.07
C TYR A 73 0.53 -3.41 12.42
N ILE A 74 0.02 -2.66 11.42
CA ILE A 74 -1.28 -2.94 10.80
C ILE A 74 -1.28 -4.31 10.09
N VAL A 75 -0.28 -4.59 9.26
CA VAL A 75 -0.23 -5.85 8.51
C VAL A 75 0.15 -7.04 9.39
N GLY A 76 0.92 -6.82 10.45
CA GLY A 76 1.31 -7.83 11.42
C GLY A 76 0.15 -8.23 12.32
N LEU A 77 -0.61 -7.24 12.81
CA LEU A 77 -1.84 -7.48 13.59
C LEU A 77 -2.86 -8.25 12.76
N ASN A 78 -3.03 -7.89 11.48
CA ASN A 78 -3.89 -8.62 10.58
C ASN A 78 -3.46 -10.10 10.45
N GLN A 79 -2.16 -10.37 10.32
CA GLN A 79 -1.67 -11.75 10.25
C GLN A 79 -1.83 -12.54 11.55
N LEU A 80 -1.69 -11.90 12.72
CA LEU A 80 -1.92 -12.56 14.01
C LEU A 80 -3.37 -13.06 14.16
N GLU A 81 -4.33 -12.28 13.67
CA GLU A 81 -5.76 -12.62 13.75
C GLU A 81 -6.25 -13.58 12.65
N ASP A 82 -5.45 -13.72 11.59
CA ASP A 82 -5.79 -14.48 10.39
C ASP A 82 -4.87 -15.68 10.15
N ILE A 83 -4.13 -16.16 11.16
CA ILE A 83 -3.15 -17.25 10.99
C ILE A 83 -3.76 -18.45 10.24
N ASP A 84 -4.94 -18.91 10.65
CA ASP A 84 -5.56 -20.10 10.04
C ASP A 84 -6.14 -19.82 8.66
N ILE A 85 -6.63 -18.59 8.41
CA ILE A 85 -7.08 -18.15 7.07
C ILE A 85 -5.87 -18.06 6.11
N ASP A 86 -4.78 -17.47 6.58
CA ASP A 86 -3.57 -17.27 5.79
C ASP A 86 -2.83 -18.60 5.53
N LYS A 87 -3.05 -19.67 6.31
CA LYS A 87 -2.58 -21.02 5.92
C LYS A 87 -3.14 -21.51 4.59
N ILE A 88 -4.34 -21.05 4.22
CA ILE A 88 -4.99 -21.39 2.95
C ILE A 88 -4.67 -20.33 1.89
N ASN A 89 -4.86 -19.06 2.22
CA ASN A 89 -4.78 -17.97 1.26
C ASN A 89 -3.33 -17.52 0.98
N LYS A 90 -2.47 -17.53 2.01
CA LYS A 90 -1.11 -16.96 1.96
C LYS A 90 -0.10 -17.83 2.71
N PRO A 91 0.05 -19.14 2.36
CA PRO A 91 0.85 -20.10 3.12
C PRO A 91 2.33 -19.72 3.23
N GLN A 92 2.80 -18.80 2.40
CA GLN A 92 4.16 -18.26 2.42
C GLN A 92 4.42 -17.25 3.57
N LEU A 93 3.37 -16.75 4.23
CA LEU A 93 3.53 -15.75 5.29
C LEU A 93 4.15 -16.34 6.56
N PRO A 94 4.99 -15.59 7.29
CA PRO A 94 5.80 -16.16 8.37
C PRO A 94 5.01 -16.81 9.50
N LEU A 95 3.86 -16.25 9.89
CA LEU A 95 3.02 -16.84 10.94
C LEU A 95 2.27 -18.09 10.43
N ALA A 96 1.70 -18.03 9.23
CA ALA A 96 1.01 -19.17 8.60
C ALA A 96 1.96 -20.35 8.36
N LYS A 97 3.20 -20.06 7.96
CA LYS A 97 4.26 -21.04 7.70
C LYS A 97 4.95 -21.56 8.97
N GLY A 98 4.75 -20.91 10.13
CA GLY A 98 5.46 -21.22 11.36
C GLY A 98 6.91 -20.76 11.41
N GLU A 99 7.35 -19.87 10.51
CA GLU A 99 8.67 -19.23 10.61
C GLU A 99 8.74 -18.28 11.82
N PHE A 100 7.61 -17.66 12.18
CA PHE A 100 7.42 -16.92 13.43
C PHE A 100 6.34 -17.59 14.29
N SER A 101 6.54 -17.57 15.60
CA SER A 101 5.50 -17.94 16.56
C SER A 101 4.49 -16.79 16.76
N PRO A 102 3.26 -17.05 17.24
CA PRO A 102 2.32 -15.99 17.62
C PRO A 102 2.91 -15.00 18.63
N LEU A 103 3.73 -15.48 19.58
CA LEU A 103 4.44 -14.62 20.53
C LEU A 103 5.42 -13.68 19.80
N THR A 104 6.23 -14.21 18.89
CA THR A 104 7.18 -13.40 18.10
C THR A 104 6.44 -12.35 17.27
N GLY A 105 5.36 -12.73 16.59
CA GLY A 105 4.51 -11.80 15.85
C GLY A 105 3.92 -10.72 16.75
N GLY A 106 3.40 -11.10 17.92
CA GLY A 106 2.85 -10.18 18.92
C GLY A 106 3.88 -9.18 19.43
N LEU A 107 5.12 -9.62 19.70
CA LEU A 107 6.22 -8.73 20.11
C LEU A 107 6.60 -7.73 19.01
N ILE A 108 6.67 -8.17 17.74
CA ILE A 108 6.95 -7.28 16.60
C ILE A 108 5.84 -6.24 16.46
N VAL A 109 4.58 -6.66 16.51
CA VAL A 109 3.42 -5.77 16.42
C VAL A 109 3.42 -4.77 17.57
N GLY A 110 3.57 -5.22 18.82
CA GLY A 110 3.62 -4.35 19.99
C GLY A 110 4.74 -3.31 19.92
N PHE A 111 5.96 -3.75 19.59
CA PHE A 111 7.11 -2.84 19.45
C PHE A 111 6.92 -1.83 18.33
N THR A 112 6.50 -2.27 17.14
CA THR A 112 6.31 -1.37 15.99
C THR A 112 5.16 -0.39 16.18
N GLY A 113 4.07 -0.80 16.87
CA GLY A 113 2.98 0.11 17.24
C GLY A 113 3.44 1.21 18.20
N ILE A 114 4.17 0.85 19.27
CA ILE A 114 4.73 1.81 20.23
C ILE A 114 5.71 2.76 19.54
N LEU A 115 6.63 2.22 18.74
CA LEU A 115 7.62 3.00 18.01
C LEU A 115 6.94 4.00 17.05
N ALA A 116 5.90 3.56 16.32
CA ALA A 116 5.16 4.42 15.40
C ALA A 116 4.55 5.63 16.13
N ILE A 117 3.91 5.41 17.29
CA ILE A 117 3.29 6.47 18.09
C ILE A 117 4.34 7.41 18.69
N ILE A 118 5.44 6.89 19.25
CA ILE A 118 6.51 7.72 19.82
C ILE A 118 7.12 8.62 18.75
N LEU A 119 7.49 8.06 17.60
CA LEU A 119 8.05 8.85 16.50
C LEU A 119 7.04 9.84 15.94
N ALA A 120 5.78 9.45 15.80
CA ALA A 120 4.74 10.35 15.33
C ALA A 120 4.48 11.52 16.31
N PHE A 121 4.56 11.25 17.62
CA PHE A 121 4.51 12.29 18.66
C PHE A 121 5.67 13.28 18.54
N ILE A 122 6.91 12.78 18.36
CA ILE A 122 8.10 13.62 18.16
C ILE A 122 7.97 14.45 16.86
N GLY A 123 7.42 13.87 15.80
CA GLY A 123 7.18 14.57 14.52
C GLY A 123 6.06 15.60 14.56
N GLY A 124 5.32 15.71 15.67
CA GLY A 124 4.31 16.74 15.90
C GLY A 124 2.89 16.33 15.53
N PHE A 125 1.97 17.28 15.79
CA PHE A 125 0.52 17.04 15.83
C PHE A 125 -0.05 16.34 14.59
N TRP A 126 0.28 16.82 13.39
CA TRP A 126 -0.27 16.24 12.15
C TRP A 126 0.22 14.82 11.90
N LEU A 127 1.47 14.51 12.21
CA LEU A 127 1.99 13.15 12.06
C LEU A 127 1.35 12.22 13.10
N LEU A 128 1.23 12.67 14.35
CA LEU A 128 0.58 11.91 15.43
C LEU A 128 -0.86 11.55 15.09
N ILE A 129 -1.67 12.49 14.60
CA ILE A 129 -3.04 12.21 14.18
C ILE A 129 -3.07 11.25 13.00
N THR A 130 -2.21 11.47 11.99
CA THR A 130 -2.16 10.63 10.79
C THR A 130 -1.85 9.18 11.13
N VAL A 131 -0.78 8.95 11.91
CA VAL A 131 -0.37 7.61 12.34
C VAL A 131 -1.38 7.03 13.34
N GLY A 132 -1.79 7.80 14.34
CA GLY A 132 -2.72 7.36 15.38
C GLY A 132 -4.07 6.90 14.83
N ILE A 133 -4.70 7.67 13.94
CA ILE A 133 -5.96 7.27 13.29
C ILE A 133 -5.73 6.06 12.38
N SER A 134 -4.61 6.01 11.63
CA SER A 134 -4.30 4.86 10.77
C SER A 134 -4.17 3.57 11.58
N LEU A 135 -3.49 3.62 12.73
CA LEU A 135 -3.37 2.49 13.66
C LEU A 135 -4.74 2.11 14.22
N LEU A 136 -5.53 3.08 14.70
CA LEU A 136 -6.87 2.83 15.24
C LEU A 136 -7.77 2.11 14.24
N ILE A 137 -7.79 2.57 12.97
CA ILE A 137 -8.57 1.94 11.91
C ILE A 137 -8.00 0.54 11.59
N GLY A 138 -6.68 0.37 11.53
CA GLY A 138 -6.05 -0.93 11.32
C GLY A 138 -6.34 -1.94 12.44
N THR A 139 -6.44 -1.47 13.69
CA THR A 139 -6.86 -2.24 14.86
C THR A 139 -8.32 -2.64 14.75
N ALA A 140 -9.22 -1.69 14.48
CA ALA A 140 -10.66 -1.95 14.29
C ALA A 140 -10.94 -2.89 13.11
N TYR A 141 -10.10 -2.83 12.06
CA TYR A 141 -10.17 -3.74 10.92
C TYR A 141 -9.91 -5.20 11.34
N SER A 142 -8.96 -5.44 12.25
CA SER A 142 -8.44 -6.79 12.54
C SER A 142 -9.01 -7.43 13.82
N LEU A 143 -9.11 -6.68 14.93
CA LEU A 143 -9.38 -7.26 16.26
C LEU A 143 -10.87 -7.43 16.57
N PRO A 144 -11.29 -8.54 17.20
CA PRO A 144 -12.61 -8.66 17.80
C PRO A 144 -12.77 -7.73 19.03
N PRO A 145 -14.00 -7.29 19.36
CA PRO A 145 -15.27 -7.67 18.72
C PRO A 145 -15.57 -6.90 17.42
N VAL A 146 -14.81 -5.85 17.09
CA VAL A 146 -15.11 -4.95 15.97
C VAL A 146 -14.86 -5.60 14.61
N ARG A 147 -13.65 -6.13 14.39
CA ARG A 147 -13.15 -6.88 13.21
C ARG A 147 -13.87 -6.52 11.90
N LEU A 148 -13.75 -5.26 11.48
CA LEU A 148 -14.48 -4.71 10.33
C LEU A 148 -14.22 -5.47 9.02
N LYS A 149 -13.09 -6.18 8.91
CA LYS A 149 -12.77 -7.00 7.72
C LYS A 149 -13.83 -8.06 7.37
N ARG A 150 -14.70 -8.42 8.32
CA ARG A 150 -15.82 -9.36 8.08
C ARG A 150 -16.88 -8.82 7.13
N PHE A 151 -16.95 -7.50 6.97
CA PHE A 151 -17.93 -6.82 6.13
C PHE A 151 -17.22 -6.19 4.92
N PRO A 152 -17.59 -6.54 3.67
CA PRO A 152 -16.87 -6.11 2.47
C PRO A 152 -16.75 -4.58 2.36
N LEU A 153 -17.85 -3.87 2.63
CA LEU A 153 -17.91 -2.42 2.54
C LEU A 153 -16.96 -1.75 3.54
N TRP A 154 -16.99 -2.19 4.80
CA TRP A 154 -16.12 -1.64 5.84
C TRP A 154 -14.66 -2.02 5.63
N ALA A 155 -14.39 -3.23 5.13
CA ALA A 155 -13.04 -3.66 4.78
C ALA A 155 -12.43 -2.75 3.69
N ALA A 156 -13.19 -2.47 2.62
CA ALA A 156 -12.76 -1.55 1.57
C ALA A 156 -12.61 -0.12 2.11
N PHE A 157 -13.58 0.35 2.90
CA PHE A 157 -13.57 1.68 3.50
C PHE A 157 -12.32 1.94 4.35
N CYS A 158 -11.93 1.00 5.21
CA CYS A 158 -10.71 1.12 6.00
C CYS A 158 -9.46 1.31 5.12
N ILE A 159 -9.35 0.53 4.03
CA ILE A 159 -8.16 0.54 3.17
C ILE A 159 -8.05 1.83 2.38
N PHE A 160 -9.11 2.21 1.66
CA PHE A 160 -9.05 3.40 0.82
C PHE A 160 -9.06 4.68 1.66
N THR A 161 -9.66 4.70 2.85
CA THR A 161 -9.67 5.89 3.71
C THR A 161 -8.31 6.13 4.32
N VAL A 162 -7.66 5.09 4.85
CA VAL A 162 -6.32 5.20 5.42
C VAL A 162 -5.32 5.63 4.35
N ARG A 163 -5.27 4.94 3.21
CA ARG A 163 -4.29 5.26 2.16
C ARG A 163 -4.66 6.51 1.36
N GLY A 164 -5.90 6.61 0.92
CA GLY A 164 -6.39 7.68 0.05
C GLY A 164 -6.48 9.03 0.75
N VAL A 165 -7.07 9.07 1.95
CA VAL A 165 -7.37 10.34 2.62
C VAL A 165 -6.37 10.63 3.73
N ILE A 166 -6.29 9.76 4.74
CA ILE A 166 -5.55 10.04 5.98
C ILE A 166 -4.07 10.22 5.70
N VAL A 167 -3.45 9.25 5.01
CA VAL A 167 -2.02 9.30 4.69
C VAL A 167 -1.69 10.46 3.75
N ASN A 168 -2.44 10.66 2.67
CA ASN A 168 -2.11 11.72 1.70
C ASN A 168 -2.26 13.12 2.30
N LEU A 169 -3.44 13.44 2.83
CA LEU A 169 -3.70 14.78 3.37
C LEU A 169 -2.91 15.01 4.66
N GLY A 170 -2.82 13.99 5.51
CA GLY A 170 -2.16 14.08 6.80
C GLY A 170 -0.64 14.24 6.70
N LEU A 171 0.02 13.42 5.87
CA LEU A 171 1.47 13.54 5.68
C LEU A 171 1.84 14.82 4.92
N PHE A 172 1.07 15.21 3.89
CA PHE A 172 1.32 16.49 3.23
C PHE A 172 1.19 17.66 4.22
N ARG A 173 0.12 17.68 5.03
CA ARG A 173 -0.07 18.74 6.02
C ARG A 173 1.03 18.75 7.08
N HIS A 174 1.51 17.59 7.50
CA HIS A 174 2.68 17.48 8.37
C HIS A 174 3.92 18.12 7.73
N TYR A 175 4.27 17.74 6.50
CA TYR A 175 5.43 18.30 5.82
C TYR A 175 5.27 19.79 5.55
N ASN A 176 4.13 20.23 5.04
CA ASN A 176 3.89 21.65 4.73
C ASN A 176 3.97 22.53 5.98
N THR A 177 3.52 22.00 7.13
CA THR A 177 3.60 22.70 8.42
C THR A 177 5.05 22.82 8.89
N VAL A 178 5.85 21.75 8.78
CA VAL A 178 7.22 21.73 9.29
C VAL A 178 8.19 22.47 8.37
N ILE A 179 8.02 22.35 7.05
CA ILE A 179 8.91 22.89 6.03
C ILE A 179 8.55 24.34 5.70
N ASN A 180 7.28 24.59 5.34
CA ASN A 180 6.83 25.88 4.82
C ASN A 180 6.07 26.74 5.84
N GLN A 181 5.91 26.26 7.07
CA GLN A 181 5.09 26.92 8.10
C GLN A 181 3.65 27.18 7.63
N ASN A 182 3.14 26.32 6.74
CA ASN A 182 1.85 26.49 6.08
C ASN A 182 0.96 25.26 6.30
N GLN A 183 -0.32 25.47 6.57
CA GLN A 183 -1.29 24.39 6.80
C GLN A 183 -2.28 24.19 5.64
N SER A 184 -2.22 25.03 4.62
CA SER A 184 -3.06 24.88 3.43
C SER A 184 -2.66 23.61 2.66
N ILE A 185 -3.65 23.03 1.98
CA ILE A 185 -3.46 21.86 1.13
C ILE A 185 -3.50 22.35 -0.32
N TYR A 186 -2.46 22.03 -1.09
CA TYR A 186 -2.35 22.47 -2.47
C TYR A 186 -3.38 21.76 -3.36
N PRO A 187 -3.89 22.40 -4.43
CA PRO A 187 -4.78 21.77 -5.39
C PRO A 187 -4.25 20.46 -5.95
N SER A 188 -2.94 20.37 -6.23
CA SER A 188 -2.28 19.14 -6.69
C SER A 188 -2.42 17.98 -5.69
N VAL A 189 -2.35 18.26 -4.38
CA VAL A 189 -2.51 17.23 -3.35
C VAL A 189 -3.96 16.72 -3.32
N TRP A 190 -4.96 17.58 -3.53
CA TRP A 190 -6.34 17.14 -3.66
C TRP A 190 -6.56 16.22 -4.87
N VAL A 191 -5.91 16.53 -6.00
CA VAL A 191 -5.92 15.67 -7.19
C VAL A 191 -5.30 14.31 -6.87
N LEU A 192 -4.11 14.28 -6.28
CA LEU A 192 -3.45 13.03 -5.89
C LEU A 192 -4.30 12.24 -4.89
N THR A 193 -4.89 12.91 -3.89
CA THR A 193 -5.79 12.28 -2.93
C THR A 193 -7.00 11.65 -3.61
N ALA A 194 -7.64 12.35 -4.56
CA ALA A 194 -8.77 11.80 -5.30
C ALA A 194 -8.34 10.57 -6.13
N PHE A 195 -7.20 10.65 -6.82
CA PHE A 195 -6.63 9.52 -7.55
C PHE A 195 -6.40 8.32 -6.63
N VAL A 196 -5.65 8.51 -5.54
CA VAL A 196 -5.26 7.44 -4.62
C VAL A 196 -6.49 6.85 -3.95
N LEU A 197 -7.47 7.67 -3.56
CA LEU A 197 -8.73 7.21 -2.98
C LEU A 197 -9.45 6.22 -3.90
N VAL A 198 -9.67 6.61 -5.17
CA VAL A 198 -10.37 5.77 -6.14
C VAL A 198 -9.53 4.56 -6.54
N PHE A 199 -8.21 4.73 -6.71
CA PHE A 199 -7.31 3.63 -7.07
C PHE A 199 -7.22 2.58 -5.94
N THR A 200 -7.15 3.03 -4.68
CA THR A 200 -7.07 2.12 -3.53
C THR A 200 -8.36 1.36 -3.29
N PHE A 201 -9.52 1.86 -3.76
CA PHE A 201 -10.73 1.03 -3.85
C PHE A 201 -10.52 -0.17 -4.78
N ALA A 202 -9.92 0.02 -5.97
CA ALA A 202 -9.59 -1.09 -6.87
C ALA A 202 -8.64 -2.11 -6.23
N ILE A 203 -7.60 -1.63 -5.52
CA ILE A 203 -6.70 -2.50 -4.72
C ILE A 203 -7.49 -3.26 -3.65
N ALA A 204 -8.38 -2.57 -2.93
CA ALA A 204 -9.10 -3.13 -1.81
C ALA A 204 -10.04 -4.27 -2.21
N ILE A 205 -10.71 -4.16 -3.37
CA ILE A 205 -11.56 -5.25 -3.87
C ILE A 205 -10.75 -6.35 -4.55
N PHE A 206 -9.69 -6.00 -5.28
CA PHE A 206 -8.91 -7.00 -6.05
C PHE A 206 -8.04 -7.87 -5.14
N LYS A 207 -7.65 -7.37 -3.95
CA LYS A 207 -6.88 -8.14 -2.96
C LYS A 207 -7.59 -9.44 -2.54
N ASP A 208 -8.92 -9.46 -2.60
CA ASP A 208 -9.75 -10.58 -2.15
C ASP A 208 -9.93 -11.65 -3.24
N VAL A 209 -9.54 -11.37 -4.49
CA VAL A 209 -9.60 -12.35 -5.59
C VAL A 209 -8.71 -13.57 -5.33
N PRO A 210 -7.41 -13.43 -4.98
CA PRO A 210 -6.58 -14.60 -4.64
C PRO A 210 -6.99 -15.28 -3.31
N ASP A 211 -7.76 -14.59 -2.47
CA ASP A 211 -8.13 -15.04 -1.11
C ASP A 211 -9.49 -15.78 -1.04
N LEU A 212 -10.12 -16.02 -2.19
CA LEU A 212 -11.50 -16.53 -2.33
C LEU A 212 -11.80 -17.81 -1.52
N GLU A 213 -10.87 -18.75 -1.49
CA GLU A 213 -11.07 -20.06 -0.87
C GLU A 213 -11.07 -19.98 0.66
N GLY A 214 -10.06 -19.34 1.26
CA GLY A 214 -9.99 -19.15 2.69
C GLY A 214 -11.12 -18.26 3.21
N ASP A 215 -11.51 -17.23 2.45
CA ASP A 215 -12.63 -16.36 2.84
C ASP A 215 -13.96 -17.12 2.88
N ARG A 216 -14.18 -18.06 1.95
CA ARG A 216 -15.36 -18.93 1.95
C ARG A 216 -15.39 -19.85 3.17
N ILE A 217 -14.28 -20.51 3.48
CA ILE A 217 -14.19 -21.47 4.59
C ILE A 217 -14.40 -20.78 5.94
N TYR A 218 -13.84 -19.58 6.11
CA TYR A 218 -13.91 -18.82 7.36
C TYR A 218 -15.07 -17.82 7.40
N GLN A 219 -16.01 -17.91 6.46
CA GLN A 219 -17.23 -17.09 6.42
C GLN A 219 -16.94 -15.56 6.43
N ILE A 220 -15.84 -15.15 5.81
CA ILE A 220 -15.54 -13.74 5.56
C ILE A 220 -16.27 -13.35 4.28
N THR A 221 -17.27 -12.47 4.39
CA THR A 221 -17.97 -12.00 3.18
C THR A 221 -17.10 -10.97 2.47
N THR A 222 -16.81 -11.18 1.19
CA THR A 222 -16.05 -10.25 0.33
C THR A 222 -16.81 -9.96 -0.96
N PHE A 223 -16.48 -8.87 -1.66
CA PHE A 223 -17.09 -8.57 -2.95
C PHE A 223 -16.79 -9.66 -3.99
N THR A 224 -15.63 -10.30 -3.91
CA THR A 224 -15.27 -11.44 -4.78
C THR A 224 -16.22 -12.63 -4.56
N LEU A 225 -16.60 -12.95 -3.32
CA LEU A 225 -17.58 -14.00 -3.05
C LEU A 225 -18.98 -13.64 -3.57
N LEU A 226 -19.37 -12.37 -3.49
CA LEU A 226 -20.70 -11.89 -3.88
C LEU A 226 -20.86 -11.75 -5.41
N LEU A 227 -19.82 -11.28 -6.11
CA LEU A 227 -19.88 -10.90 -7.51
C LEU A 227 -19.12 -11.85 -8.45
N GLY A 228 -18.17 -12.61 -7.91
CA GLY A 228 -17.26 -13.47 -8.67
C GLY A 228 -16.00 -12.74 -9.16
N PRO A 229 -14.89 -13.47 -9.39
CA PRO A 229 -13.59 -12.88 -9.73
C PRO A 229 -13.59 -12.10 -11.04
N GLU A 230 -14.36 -12.52 -12.05
CA GLU A 230 -14.46 -11.84 -13.35
C GLU A 230 -15.05 -10.44 -13.24
N LYS A 231 -16.12 -10.29 -12.45
CA LYS A 231 -16.74 -8.98 -12.20
C LYS A 231 -15.79 -8.09 -11.41
N ILE A 232 -15.09 -8.62 -10.41
CA ILE A 232 -14.10 -7.85 -9.65
C ILE A 232 -12.95 -7.39 -10.54
N LEU A 233 -12.42 -8.24 -11.41
CA LEU A 233 -11.41 -7.82 -12.40
C LEU A 233 -11.94 -6.67 -13.25
N THR A 234 -13.15 -6.80 -13.81
CA THR A 234 -13.76 -5.76 -14.65
C THR A 234 -13.94 -4.45 -13.89
N ILE A 235 -14.49 -4.49 -12.67
CA ILE A 235 -14.68 -3.30 -11.83
C ILE A 235 -13.32 -2.66 -11.53
N SER A 236 -12.31 -3.44 -11.12
CA SER A 236 -10.96 -2.91 -10.86
C SER A 236 -10.35 -2.25 -12.10
N LEU A 237 -10.48 -2.85 -13.28
CA LEU A 237 -9.98 -2.26 -14.53
C LEU A 237 -10.69 -0.94 -14.88
N LEU A 238 -12.02 -0.89 -14.73
CA LEU A 238 -12.79 0.33 -14.97
C LEU A 238 -12.46 1.43 -13.96
N THR A 239 -12.33 1.08 -12.67
CA THR A 239 -11.92 2.02 -11.62
C THR A 239 -10.53 2.60 -11.90
N ILE A 240 -9.54 1.76 -12.22
CA ILE A 240 -8.19 2.24 -12.54
C ILE A 240 -8.20 3.08 -13.83
N SER A 241 -8.99 2.67 -14.84
CA SER A 241 -9.15 3.44 -16.07
C SER A 241 -9.75 4.83 -15.81
N LEU A 242 -10.72 4.92 -14.90
CA LEU A 242 -11.30 6.18 -14.47
C LEU A 242 -10.25 7.08 -13.79
N CYS A 243 -9.38 6.53 -12.94
CA CYS A 243 -8.29 7.28 -12.34
C CYS A 243 -7.36 7.89 -13.40
N TYR A 244 -6.93 7.09 -14.38
CA TYR A 244 -6.06 7.56 -15.46
C TYR A 244 -6.75 8.55 -16.39
N ALA A 245 -8.01 8.33 -16.73
CA ALA A 245 -8.80 9.30 -17.49
C ALA A 245 -8.94 10.63 -16.72
N GLY A 246 -9.14 10.58 -15.40
CA GLY A 246 -9.17 11.75 -14.53
C GLY A 246 -7.86 12.53 -14.56
N MET A 247 -6.72 11.85 -14.50
CA MET A 247 -5.40 12.49 -14.58
C MET A 247 -5.11 13.11 -15.95
N ILE A 248 -5.55 12.46 -17.03
CA ILE A 248 -5.50 13.03 -18.38
C ILE A 248 -6.36 14.30 -18.45
N ALA A 249 -7.57 14.27 -17.89
CA ALA A 249 -8.45 15.43 -17.84
C ALA A 249 -7.85 16.59 -17.03
N VAL A 250 -7.21 16.30 -15.89
CA VAL A 250 -6.45 17.29 -15.10
C VAL A 250 -5.37 17.98 -15.95
N GLY A 251 -4.63 17.20 -16.74
CA GLY A 251 -3.63 17.75 -17.66
C GLY A 251 -4.26 18.62 -18.75
N LEU A 252 -5.36 18.18 -19.37
CA LEU A 252 -6.09 18.93 -20.40
C LEU A 252 -6.71 20.23 -19.89
N LEU A 253 -7.17 20.26 -18.64
CA LEU A 253 -7.73 21.44 -17.98
C LEU A 253 -6.66 22.42 -17.49
N GLY A 254 -5.39 22.01 -17.46
CA GLY A 254 -4.27 22.87 -17.08
C GLY A 254 -4.31 23.28 -15.60
N ILE A 255 -4.60 22.34 -14.69
CA ILE A 255 -4.58 22.62 -13.25
C ILE A 255 -3.21 23.14 -12.84
N THR A 256 -3.19 24.28 -12.15
CA THR A 256 -1.97 24.98 -11.73
C THR A 256 -1.09 24.09 -10.86
N GLY A 257 0.22 24.08 -11.13
CA GLY A 257 1.19 23.30 -10.37
C GLY A 257 1.28 21.82 -10.78
N ILE A 258 0.73 21.47 -11.96
CA ILE A 258 0.89 20.15 -12.58
C ILE A 258 1.31 20.34 -14.04
N ASN A 259 2.39 19.68 -14.43
CA ASN A 259 2.88 19.67 -15.81
C ASN A 259 1.91 18.92 -16.74
N SER A 260 1.15 19.64 -17.57
CA SER A 260 0.12 19.06 -18.44
C SER A 260 0.64 18.00 -19.42
N PRO A 261 1.74 18.23 -20.18
CA PRO A 261 2.24 17.22 -21.11
C PRO A 261 2.61 15.92 -20.41
N LEU A 262 3.33 16.00 -19.28
CA LEU A 262 3.71 14.80 -18.51
C LEU A 262 2.47 14.09 -17.96
N ALA A 263 1.52 14.82 -17.39
CA ALA A 263 0.28 14.25 -16.88
C ALA A 263 -0.51 13.53 -17.99
N ILE A 264 -0.64 14.10 -19.19
CA ILE A 264 -1.39 13.45 -20.28
C ILE A 264 -0.66 12.21 -20.78
N VAL A 265 0.63 12.36 -21.15
CA VAL A 265 1.38 11.28 -21.82
C VAL A 265 1.61 10.10 -20.87
N ALA A 266 2.04 10.36 -19.62
CA ALA A 266 2.34 9.29 -18.68
C ALA A 266 1.08 8.45 -18.37
N HIS A 267 -0.05 9.09 -18.08
CA HIS A 267 -1.27 8.37 -17.71
C HIS A 267 -1.93 7.69 -18.91
N LEU A 268 -1.78 8.21 -20.14
CA LEU A 268 -2.18 7.51 -21.36
C LEU A 268 -1.36 6.22 -21.54
N LEU A 269 -0.04 6.28 -21.37
CA LEU A 269 0.82 5.10 -21.47
C LEU A 269 0.50 4.06 -20.39
N LEU A 270 0.24 4.47 -19.15
CA LEU A 270 -0.16 3.57 -18.07
C LEU A 270 -1.54 2.94 -18.33
N LEU A 271 -2.49 3.69 -18.90
CA LEU A 271 -3.80 3.17 -19.28
C LEU A 271 -3.66 2.10 -20.38
N LEU A 272 -2.86 2.36 -21.42
CA LEU A 272 -2.57 1.38 -22.46
C LEU A 272 -1.88 0.14 -21.89
N LEU A 273 -0.92 0.34 -20.98
CA LEU A 273 -0.21 -0.75 -20.30
C LEU A 273 -1.15 -1.61 -19.45
N LEU A 274 -2.10 -0.99 -18.72
CA LEU A 274 -3.11 -1.68 -17.93
C LEU A 274 -3.92 -2.63 -18.82
N TRP A 275 -4.49 -2.11 -19.90
CA TRP A 275 -5.33 -2.88 -20.81
C TRP A 275 -4.55 -3.93 -21.62
N TRP A 276 -3.29 -3.65 -21.95
CA TRP A 276 -2.44 -4.66 -22.57
C TRP A 276 -2.14 -5.81 -21.61
N ARG A 277 -1.79 -5.50 -20.36
CA ARG A 277 -1.42 -6.52 -19.37
C ARG A 277 -2.62 -7.29 -18.83
N SER A 278 -3.83 -6.73 -18.87
CA SER A 278 -5.06 -7.41 -18.45
C SER A 278 -5.56 -8.45 -19.46
N ARG A 279 -5.08 -8.42 -20.72
CA ARG A 279 -5.43 -9.43 -21.73
C ARG A 279 -4.90 -10.79 -21.31
N GLY A 280 -5.81 -11.76 -21.22
CA GLY A 280 -5.46 -13.15 -20.98
C GLY A 280 -5.05 -13.48 -19.54
N VAL A 281 -5.43 -12.66 -18.56
CA VAL A 281 -5.29 -13.04 -17.14
C VAL A 281 -6.23 -14.22 -16.87
N ASN A 282 -5.68 -15.39 -16.55
CA ASN A 282 -6.46 -16.55 -16.15
C ASN A 282 -6.87 -16.40 -14.67
N LEU A 283 -8.17 -16.25 -14.42
CA LEU A 283 -8.74 -16.11 -13.07
C LEU A 283 -8.93 -17.46 -12.35
N GLU A 284 -8.62 -18.58 -12.99
CA GLU A 284 -8.57 -19.90 -12.36
C GLU A 284 -7.18 -20.20 -11.78
N ASP A 285 -6.13 -19.53 -12.27
CA ASP A 285 -4.76 -19.68 -11.77
C ASP A 285 -4.43 -18.63 -10.70
N LYS A 286 -4.35 -19.06 -9.44
CA LYS A 286 -3.96 -18.20 -8.30
C LYS A 286 -2.62 -17.48 -8.50
N SER A 287 -1.68 -18.08 -9.23
CA SER A 287 -0.37 -17.48 -9.52
C SER A 287 -0.50 -16.31 -10.51
N GLU A 288 -1.38 -16.42 -11.50
CA GLU A 288 -1.68 -15.34 -12.45
C GLU A 288 -2.43 -14.20 -11.78
N ILE A 289 -3.45 -14.50 -10.98
CA ILE A 289 -4.16 -13.51 -10.16
C ILE A 289 -3.17 -12.74 -9.28
N SER A 290 -2.30 -13.46 -8.56
CA SER A 290 -1.31 -12.84 -7.67
C SER A 290 -0.32 -11.97 -8.42
N ARG A 291 0.15 -12.41 -9.60
CA ARG A 291 1.03 -11.61 -10.47
C ARG A 291 0.34 -10.35 -10.98
N PHE A 292 -0.94 -10.44 -11.36
CA PHE A 292 -1.72 -9.28 -11.80
C PHE A 292 -2.00 -8.31 -10.64
N TYR A 293 -2.30 -8.82 -9.45
CA TYR A 293 -2.43 -7.99 -8.25
C TYR A 293 -1.13 -7.24 -7.92
N GLN A 294 0.03 -7.89 -8.02
CA GLN A 294 1.33 -7.21 -7.87
C GLN A 294 1.56 -6.17 -8.98
N PHE A 295 1.04 -6.39 -10.18
CA PHE A 295 1.08 -5.39 -11.25
C PHE A 295 0.23 -4.16 -10.93
N ILE A 296 -0.97 -4.32 -10.37
CA ILE A 296 -1.80 -3.20 -9.86
C ILE A 296 -1.02 -2.38 -8.81
N TRP A 297 -0.28 -3.04 -7.90
CA TRP A 297 0.59 -2.34 -6.95
C TRP A 297 1.72 -1.56 -7.63
N LYS A 298 2.33 -2.10 -8.70
CA LYS A 298 3.35 -1.36 -9.46
C LYS A 298 2.78 -0.11 -10.12
N LEU A 299 1.57 -0.19 -10.68
CA LEU A 299 0.87 0.97 -11.21
C LEU A 299 0.62 2.04 -10.12
N PHE A 300 0.25 1.60 -8.91
CA PHE A 300 0.11 2.48 -7.75
C PHE A 300 1.44 3.15 -7.33
N PHE A 301 2.56 2.42 -7.41
CA PHE A 301 3.89 2.97 -7.14
C PHE A 301 4.30 4.02 -8.16
N LEU A 302 4.03 3.75 -9.44
CA LEU A 302 4.35 4.67 -10.53
C LEU A 302 3.62 6.01 -10.38
N GLU A 303 2.39 6.00 -9.86
CA GLU A 303 1.68 7.25 -9.54
C GLU A 303 2.49 8.13 -8.58
N TYR A 304 2.93 7.57 -7.44
CA TYR A 304 3.72 8.31 -6.45
C TYR A 304 5.13 8.69 -6.92
N LEU A 305 5.55 8.27 -8.12
CA LEU A 305 6.78 8.72 -8.75
C LEU A 305 6.51 9.79 -9.81
N ILE A 306 5.50 9.56 -10.65
CA ILE A 306 5.14 10.44 -11.77
C ILE A 306 4.47 11.72 -11.28
N PHE A 307 3.55 11.61 -10.32
CA PHE A 307 2.80 12.76 -9.83
C PHE A 307 3.67 13.85 -9.17
N PRO A 308 4.57 13.54 -8.21
CA PRO A 308 5.44 14.58 -7.66
C PRO A 308 6.40 15.13 -8.72
N LEU A 309 6.88 14.31 -9.66
CA LEU A 309 7.69 14.80 -10.77
C LEU A 309 6.92 15.82 -11.60
N ALA A 310 5.65 15.55 -11.94
CA ALA A 310 4.79 16.48 -12.66
C ALA A 310 4.49 17.76 -11.86
N CYS A 311 4.59 17.74 -10.54
CA CYS A 311 4.44 18.95 -9.72
C CYS A 311 5.72 19.81 -9.65
N LEU A 312 6.88 19.22 -9.92
CA LEU A 312 8.19 19.85 -9.74
C LEU A 312 8.79 20.42 -11.03
N ILE A 313 8.24 20.10 -12.20
CA ILE A 313 8.79 20.47 -13.53
C ILE A 313 7.88 21.40 -14.34
#